data_AF-A0A7Y4WR45-F1
#
_entry.id   AF-A0A7Y4WR45-F1
#
_cell.length_a   1.000
_cell.length_b   1.000
_cell.length_c   1.000
_cell.angle_alpha   90.00
_cell.angle_beta   90.00
_cell.angle_gamma   90.00
#
_symmetry.space_group_name_H-M   'P 1'
#
loop_
_entity.id
_entity.type
_entity.pdbx_description
1 polymer ?
#
loop_
_entity_poly.entity_id
_entity_poly.type
_entity_poly.pdbx_seq_one_letter_code
_entity_poly.pdbx_strand_id
1 'polypeptide(L)' 'MSFEPGPVRTAHRFDEAALERYLAANMKGFEGPLSVQQFGGGQSNPTFLLTAGGRKYVMRKKPPGQLLKSAHHILA' A
#
# COMPACT_ATOMS: atom_id res chain seq x y z
N MET A 1 -13.19 -3.56 16.87
CA MET A 1 -12.41 -3.94 15.68
C MET A 1 -11.29 -2.92 15.53
N SER A 2 -10.06 -3.32 15.76
CA SER A 2 -8.90 -2.42 15.69
C SER A 2 -8.50 -2.24 14.24
N PHE A 3 -8.54 -1.00 13.75
CA PHE A 3 -8.13 -0.63 12.38
C PHE A 3 -6.61 -0.32 12.29
N GLU A 4 -5.85 -0.81 13.27
CA GLU A 4 -4.43 -0.52 13.37
C GLU A 4 -3.65 -1.19 12.24
N PRO A 5 -2.81 -0.43 11.51
CA PRO A 5 -1.91 -0.98 10.51
C PRO A 5 -0.92 -1.98 11.13
N GLY A 6 -0.83 -3.16 10.54
CA GLY A 6 0.10 -4.21 10.96
C GLY A 6 1.22 -4.44 9.95
N PRO A 7 2.06 -5.47 10.18
CA PRO A 7 3.07 -5.88 9.20
C PRO A 7 2.48 -6.20 7.82
N VAL A 8 3.24 -5.92 6.77
CA VAL A 8 2.84 -6.26 5.39
C VAL A 8 2.73 -7.77 5.23
N ARG A 9 1.54 -8.25 4.80
CA ARG A 9 1.28 -9.67 4.57
C ARG A 9 2.15 -10.17 3.41
N THR A 10 2.65 -11.40 3.51
CA THR A 10 3.57 -12.01 2.51
C THR A 10 3.04 -11.91 1.08
N ALA A 11 1.76 -12.20 0.85
CA ALA A 11 1.13 -12.13 -0.47
C ALA A 11 1.13 -10.72 -1.09
N HIS A 12 1.33 -9.67 -0.29
CA HIS A 12 1.26 -8.30 -0.74
C HIS A 12 2.59 -7.55 -0.72
N ARG A 13 3.69 -8.22 -0.33
CA ARG A 13 5.03 -7.63 -0.34
C ARG A 13 5.39 -7.08 -1.73
N PHE A 14 6.21 -6.05 -1.72
CA PHE A 14 6.76 -5.38 -2.90
C PHE A 14 8.11 -4.78 -2.51
N ASP A 15 8.87 -4.30 -3.49
CA ASP A 15 10.16 -3.64 -3.25
C ASP A 15 9.94 -2.24 -2.66
N GLU A 16 10.05 -2.13 -1.34
CA GLU A 16 9.89 -0.87 -0.61
C GLU A 16 10.99 0.15 -0.93
N ALA A 17 12.21 -0.32 -1.23
CA ALA A 17 13.32 0.56 -1.62
C ALA A 17 13.11 1.15 -3.02
N ALA A 18 12.56 0.37 -3.96
CA ALA A 18 12.14 0.88 -5.25
C ALA A 18 11.00 1.90 -5.12
N LEU A 19 10.03 1.65 -4.23
CA LEU A 19 8.97 2.61 -3.93
C LEU A 19 9.56 3.90 -3.36
N GLU A 20 10.45 3.83 -2.37
CA GLU A 20 11.09 5.01 -1.78
C GLU A 20 11.83 5.85 -2.83
N ARG A 21 12.64 5.23 -3.70
CA ARG A 21 13.32 5.92 -4.81
C ARG A 21 12.31 6.60 -5.75
N TYR A 22 11.22 5.92 -6.08
CA TYR A 22 10.16 6.49 -6.91
C TYR A 22 9.49 7.70 -6.25
N LEU A 23 9.13 7.59 -4.96
CA LEU A 23 8.47 8.67 -4.23
C LEU A 23 9.40 9.88 -4.08
N ALA A 24 10.67 9.67 -3.78
CA ALA A 24 11.66 10.75 -3.69
C ALA A 24 11.84 11.50 -5.02
N ALA A 25 11.79 10.79 -6.15
CA ALA A 25 11.90 11.39 -7.48
C ALA A 25 10.62 12.12 -7.93
N ASN A 26 9.45 11.71 -7.45
CA ASN A 26 8.16 12.17 -7.99
C ASN A 26 7.33 13.04 -7.03
N MET A 27 7.60 13.01 -5.72
CA MET A 27 6.89 13.84 -4.74
C MET A 27 7.82 14.90 -4.16
N LYS A 28 7.49 16.17 -4.44
CA LYS A 28 8.17 17.32 -3.85
C LYS A 28 8.03 17.30 -2.33
N GLY A 29 9.17 17.37 -1.62
CA GLY A 29 9.19 17.37 -0.16
C GLY A 29 8.87 16.00 0.46
N PHE A 30 9.09 14.91 -0.27
CA PHE A 30 9.22 13.59 0.30
C PHE A 30 10.63 13.43 0.89
N GLU A 31 10.71 12.95 2.12
CA GLU A 31 11.96 12.73 2.84
C GLU A 31 11.91 11.33 3.46
N GLY A 32 12.90 10.49 3.16
CA GLY A 32 13.02 9.17 3.76
C GLY A 32 13.47 9.22 5.22
N PRO A 33 13.58 8.07 5.90
CA PRO A 33 13.33 6.72 5.38
C PRO A 33 11.83 6.40 5.25
N LEU A 34 11.48 5.50 4.32
CA LEU A 34 10.12 4.99 4.17
C LEU A 34 9.84 3.83 5.13
N SER A 35 8.74 3.91 5.86
CA SER A 35 8.15 2.80 6.63
C SER A 35 6.79 2.41 6.07
N VAL A 36 6.54 1.11 5.94
CA VAL A 36 5.32 0.56 5.33
C VAL A 36 4.60 -0.37 6.31
N GLN A 37 3.32 -0.10 6.52
CA GLN A 37 2.41 -0.98 7.25
C GLN A 37 1.17 -1.26 6.40
N GLN A 38 0.51 -2.40 6.63
CA GLN A 38 -0.70 -2.79 5.91
C GLN A 38 -1.94 -2.66 6.81
N PHE A 39 -3.00 -2.05 6.29
CA PHE A 39 -4.29 -2.03 6.98
C PHE A 39 -4.94 -3.43 7.00
N GLY A 40 -5.67 -3.73 8.09
CA GLY A 40 -6.34 -5.01 8.28
C GLY A 40 -7.44 -5.31 7.25
N GLY A 41 -8.13 -4.28 6.74
CA GLY A 41 -9.21 -4.39 5.75
C GLY A 41 -8.76 -4.27 4.29
N GLY A 42 -9.64 -4.65 3.35
CA GLY A 42 -9.43 -4.47 1.90
C GLY A 42 -8.68 -5.60 1.20
N GLN A 43 -9.35 -6.75 1.01
CA GLN A 43 -8.82 -7.88 0.23
C GLN A 43 -8.66 -7.54 -1.26
N SER A 44 -9.67 -6.90 -1.86
CA SER A 44 -9.68 -6.57 -3.30
C SER A 44 -8.81 -5.37 -3.68
N ASN A 45 -8.35 -4.58 -2.71
CA ASN A 45 -7.44 -3.44 -2.91
C ASN A 45 -6.59 -3.27 -1.64
N PRO A 46 -5.47 -4.02 -1.51
CA PRO A 46 -4.58 -3.89 -0.38
C PRO A 46 -4.19 -2.43 -0.16
N THR A 47 -4.43 -1.95 1.06
CA THR A 47 -4.19 -0.56 1.45
C THR A 47 -3.08 -0.52 2.49
N PHE A 48 -2.16 0.43 2.35
CA PHE A 48 -0.96 0.56 3.15
C PHE A 48 -0.85 1.95 3.74
N LEU A 49 -0.37 2.03 4.98
CA LEU A 49 0.13 3.26 5.59
C LEU A 49 1.61 3.38 5.26
N LEU A 50 1.99 4.50 4.65
CA LEU A 50 3.38 4.89 4.45
C LEU A 50 3.72 6.00 5.44
N THR A 51 4.86 5.92 6.10
CA THR A 51 5.39 7.00 6.94
C THR A 51 6.78 7.37 6.46
N ALA A 52 7.02 8.66 6.19
CA ALA A 52 8.31 9.18 5.74
C ALA A 52 8.41 10.67 6.09
N GLY A 53 9.55 11.14 6.58
CA GLY A 53 9.79 12.57 6.85
C GLY A 53 8.79 13.19 7.84
N GLY A 54 8.33 12.42 8.83
CA GLY A 54 7.29 12.84 9.77
C GLY A 54 5.87 12.94 9.18
N ARG A 55 5.69 12.57 7.91
CA ARG A 55 4.40 12.63 7.18
C ARG A 55 3.85 11.23 6.99
N LYS A 56 2.53 11.14 6.89
CA LYS A 56 1.77 9.90 6.67
C LYS A 56 1.07 9.95 5.32
N TYR A 57 1.12 8.86 4.57
CA TYR A 57 0.48 8.70 3.28
C TYR A 57 -0.30 7.39 3.23
N VAL A 58 -1.31 7.32 2.37
CA VAL A 58 -2.05 6.08 2.10
C VAL A 58 -1.76 5.63 0.68
N MET A 59 -1.28 4.41 0.53
CA MET A 59 -1.11 3.77 -0.78
C MET A 59 -2.16 2.68 -0.97
N ARG A 60 -2.81 2.68 -2.12
CA ARG A 60 -3.71 1.60 -2.54
C ARG A 60 -3.07 0.87 -3.71
N LYS A 61 -2.84 -0.42 -3.55
CA LYS A 61 -2.30 -1.28 -4.61
C LYS A 61 -3.43 -2.13 -5.19
N LYS A 62 -3.35 -2.41 -6.48
CA LYS A 62 -4.14 -3.46 -7.11
C LYS A 62 -3.70 -4.84 -6.57
N PRO A 63 -4.60 -5.80 -6.35
CA PRO A 63 -4.23 -7.12 -5.85
C PRO A 63 -3.32 -7.85 -6.84
N PRO A 64 -2.39 -8.69 -6.34
CA PRO A 64 -1.57 -9.54 -7.19
C PRO A 64 -2.46 -10.59 -7.88
N GLY A 65 -2.36 -10.69 -9.22
CA GLY A 65 -3.17 -11.58 -10.04
C GLY A 65 -3.48 -10.99 -11.42
N GLN A 66 -3.82 -11.86 -12.38
CA GLN A 66 -4.34 -11.41 -13.67
C GLN A 66 -5.65 -10.66 -13.43
N LEU A 67 -5.83 -9.46 -14.00
CA LEU A 67 -7.16 -8.86 -14.08
C LEU A 67 -8.03 -9.86 -14.82
N LEU A 68 -8.95 -10.51 -14.11
CA LEU A 68 -10.09 -11.10 -14.80
C LEU A 68 -10.76 -9.96 -15.57
N LYS A 69 -11.03 -10.15 -16.86
CA LYS A 69 -11.70 -9.19 -17.76
C LYS A 69 -13.12 -8.80 -17.30
N SER A 70 -13.53 -9.26 -16.12
CA SER A 70 -14.81 -9.06 -15.49
C SER A 70 -14.60 -8.96 -13.98
N ALA A 71 -14.12 -7.82 -13.50
CA ALA A 71 -14.30 -7.44 -12.09
C ALA A 71 -15.49 -6.48 -11.97
N HIS A 72 -16.68 -6.98 -12.33
CA HIS A 72 -17.94 -6.56 -11.72
C HIS A 72 -18.50 -7.80 -11.04
N HIS A 73 -18.82 -7.69 -9.74
CA HIS A 73 -19.78 -8.47 -8.94
C HIS A 73 -19.30 -8.57 -7.48
N ILE A 74 -20.13 -8.47 -6.43
CA ILE A 74 -21.59 -8.35 -6.25
C ILE A 74 -21.80 -7.87 -4.78
N LEU A 75 -22.84 -7.07 -4.52
CA LEU A 75 -23.44 -6.91 -3.18
C LEU A 75 -23.95 -8.27 -2.68
N ALA A 76 -23.46 -8.74 -1.55
CA ALA A 76 -24.19 -9.69 -0.71
C ALA A 76 -24.16 -9.15 0.73
#